data_AF-A0A519HRI8-F1
#
_entry.id   AF-A0A519HRI8-F1
#
_cell.length_a   1.000
_cell.length_b   1.000
_cell.length_c   1.000
_cell.angle_alpha   90.00
_cell.angle_beta   90.00
_cell.angle_gamma   90.00
#
_symmetry.space_group_name_H-M   'P 1'
#
loop_
_entity.id
_entity.type
_entity.pdbx_description
1 polymer ?
#
loop_
_entity_poly.entity_id
_entity_poly.type
_entity_poly.pdbx_seq_one_letter_code
_entity_poly.pdbx_strand_id
1 'polypeptide(L)'
;MSDPVYPPLNTLSTGLRCRCPRCGKGPLLTGFLTIREACPACGLDYGFAEPADGPAFFGMSIVGVVGMALFMWFEFTVHPPVWVHMVVTMPLLVIGCLGILRPLKGWLVSEQYVHKAAPPEWASVGKHGEGSKWR
;
A
#
# COMPACT_ATOMS: atom_id res chain seq x y z
N MET A 1 27.50 7.12 17.33
CA MET A 1 26.15 7.67 17.58
C MET A 1 25.21 6.48 17.51
N SER A 2 24.73 5.99 18.66
CA SER A 2 23.87 4.81 18.72
C SER A 2 22.51 5.14 18.09
N ASP A 3 22.14 4.41 17.03
CA ASP A 3 20.80 4.54 16.45
C ASP A 3 19.75 4.30 17.55
N PRO A 4 18.72 5.16 17.67
CA PRO A 4 17.64 4.91 18.61
C PRO A 4 16.99 3.57 18.26
N VAL A 5 16.91 2.68 19.26
CA VAL A 5 16.26 1.37 19.13
C VAL A 5 14.76 1.60 19.10
N TYR A 6 14.12 1.24 17.99
CA TYR A 6 12.67 1.33 17.85
C TYR A 6 12.04 -0.05 18.08
N PRO A 7 10.99 -0.15 18.89
CA PRO A 7 10.28 -1.41 19.05
C PRO A 7 9.57 -1.81 17.75
N PRO A 8 9.43 -3.11 17.46
CA PRO A 8 8.62 -3.56 16.35
C PRO A 8 7.17 -3.12 16.59
N LEU A 9 6.62 -2.36 15.64
CA LEU A 9 5.23 -1.92 15.67
C LEU A 9 4.38 -2.85 14.84
N ASN A 10 3.10 -2.99 15.20
CA ASN A 10 2.15 -3.73 14.39
C ASN A 10 1.95 -3.02 13.03
N THR A 11 2.27 -3.74 11.95
CA THR A 11 2.13 -3.29 10.55
C THR A 11 0.70 -2.90 10.25
N LEU A 12 -0.27 -3.71 10.70
CA LEU A 12 -1.69 -3.43 10.49
C LEU A 12 -2.12 -2.10 11.14
N SER A 13 -1.77 -1.87 12.40
CA SER A 13 -2.16 -0.65 13.14
C SER A 13 -1.50 0.62 12.57
N THR A 14 -0.22 0.54 12.24
CA THR A 14 0.53 1.67 11.67
C THR A 14 0.12 1.94 10.22
N GLY A 15 -0.13 0.89 9.46
CA GLY A 15 -0.60 0.92 8.08
C GLY A 15 -2.00 1.52 7.92
N LEU A 16 -2.98 1.04 8.69
CA LEU A 16 -4.35 1.58 8.67
C LEU A 16 -4.36 3.08 9.03
N ARG A 17 -3.48 3.50 9.95
CA ARG A 17 -3.36 4.91 10.36
C ARG A 17 -2.47 5.75 9.44
N CYS A 18 -1.89 5.14 8.40
CA CYS A 18 -0.93 5.78 7.49
C CYS A 18 0.24 6.46 8.24
N ARG A 19 0.80 5.76 9.22
CA ARG A 19 1.91 6.22 10.06
C ARG A 19 3.22 5.51 9.72
N CYS A 20 4.33 6.12 10.08
CA CYS A 20 5.66 5.56 9.91
C CYS A 20 5.78 4.18 10.58
N PRO A 21 6.27 3.14 9.87
CA PRO A 21 6.39 1.79 10.44
C PRO A 21 7.51 1.67 11.49
N ARG A 22 8.48 2.60 11.50
CA ARG A 22 9.57 2.64 12.50
C ARG A 22 9.15 3.35 13.79
N CYS A 23 8.57 4.55 13.70
CA CYS A 23 8.29 5.38 14.88
C CYS A 23 6.82 5.49 15.27
N GLY A 24 5.88 5.09 14.40
CA GLY A 24 4.43 5.13 14.65
C GLY A 24 3.80 6.54 14.73
N LYS A 25 4.62 7.60 14.70
CA LYS A 25 4.17 8.99 14.92
C LYS A 25 4.09 9.81 13.64
N GLY A 26 5.10 9.73 12.78
CA GLY A 26 5.15 10.52 11.54
C GLY A 26 4.10 10.08 10.52
N PRO A 27 3.45 11.01 9.80
CA PRO A 27 2.58 10.66 8.67
C PRO A 27 3.42 10.07 7.52
N LEU A 28 2.92 8.98 6.94
CA LEU A 28 3.55 8.32 5.79
C LEU A 28 3.23 9.03 4.46
N LEU A 29 2.02 9.59 4.36
CA LEU A 29 1.49 10.18 3.13
C LEU A 29 1.49 11.72 3.24
N THR A 30 1.82 12.42 2.15
CA THR A 30 1.73 13.90 2.03
C THR A 30 0.43 14.36 1.36
N GLY A 31 -0.27 13.46 0.68
CA GLY A 31 -1.53 13.72 -0.01
C GLY A 31 -2.51 12.56 0.13
N PHE A 32 -3.29 12.28 -0.91
CA PHE A 32 -4.22 11.15 -0.89
C PHE A 32 -3.46 9.81 -0.94
N LEU A 33 -2.59 9.63 -1.94
CA LEU A 33 -1.81 8.40 -2.15
C LEU A 33 -0.30 8.66 -2.31
N THR A 34 0.15 9.91 -2.25
CA THR A 34 1.56 10.27 -2.41
C THR A 34 2.34 9.95 -1.13
N ILE A 35 3.39 9.14 -1.27
CA ILE A 35 4.29 8.79 -0.17
C ILE A 35 5.29 9.93 0.03
N ARG A 36 5.62 10.24 1.28
CA ARG A 36 6.66 11.22 1.58
C ARG A 36 8.04 10.62 1.28
N GLU A 37 9.05 11.43 0.98
CA GLU A 37 10.44 10.95 0.83
C GLU A 37 11.02 10.47 2.16
N ALA A 38 10.79 11.20 3.26
CA ALA A 38 11.29 10.81 4.58
C ALA A 38 10.31 11.10 5.73
N CYS A 39 10.41 10.33 6.81
CA CYS A 39 9.59 10.53 8.00
C CYS A 39 10.02 11.80 8.76
N PRO A 40 9.10 12.74 9.06
CA PRO A 40 9.45 13.97 9.78
C PRO A 40 9.82 13.76 11.26
N ALA A 41 9.46 12.61 11.85
CA ALA A 41 9.66 12.34 13.26
C ALA A 41 10.94 11.54 13.54
N CYS A 42 11.29 10.58 12.67
CA CYS A 42 12.46 9.71 12.88
C CYS A 42 13.47 9.73 11.74
N GLY A 43 13.22 10.48 10.65
CA GLY A 43 14.13 10.58 9.51
C GLY A 43 14.25 9.31 8.67
N LEU A 44 13.34 8.34 8.83
CA LEU A 44 13.34 7.14 7.97
C LEU A 44 13.10 7.55 6.52
N ASP A 45 14.03 7.22 5.64
CA ASP A 45 13.89 7.33 4.18
C ASP A 45 12.90 6.26 3.68
N TYR A 46 11.88 6.70 2.94
CA TYR A 46 10.86 5.86 2.34
C TYR A 46 11.20 5.43 0.92
N GLY A 47 12.41 5.68 0.41
CA GLY A 47 12.85 5.23 -0.92
C GLY A 47 12.80 3.70 -1.13
N PHE A 48 12.76 2.90 -0.07
CA PHE A 48 12.51 1.45 -0.16
C PHE A 48 11.06 1.11 -0.54
N ALA A 49 10.14 2.04 -0.32
CA ALA A 49 8.72 1.85 -0.50
C ALA A 49 8.33 2.19 -1.93
N GLU A 50 8.45 1.20 -2.81
CA GLU A 50 7.78 1.20 -4.11
C GLU A 50 6.55 0.28 -4.01
N PRO A 51 5.45 0.73 -3.38
CA PRO A 51 4.22 -0.03 -3.44
C PRO A 51 3.74 0.03 -4.89
N ALA A 52 4.06 -1.02 -5.62
CA ALA A 52 3.57 -1.36 -6.96
C ALA A 52 2.03 -1.27 -7.03
N ASP A 53 1.42 -1.64 -8.16
CA ASP A 53 -0.06 -1.69 -8.35
C ASP A 53 -0.83 -2.60 -7.36
N GLY A 54 -0.15 -3.24 -6.40
CA GLY A 54 -0.73 -4.09 -5.36
C GLY A 54 -1.89 -3.48 -4.57
N PRO A 55 -1.82 -2.24 -4.04
CA PRO A 55 -2.94 -1.63 -3.32
C PRO A 55 -4.17 -1.47 -4.20
N ALA A 56 -3.99 -1.16 -5.49
CA ALA A 56 -5.11 -1.03 -6.42
C ALA A 56 -5.73 -2.39 -6.72
N PHE A 57 -4.92 -3.40 -7.04
CA PHE A 57 -5.40 -4.75 -7.32
C PHE A 57 -6.20 -5.33 -6.15
N PHE A 58 -5.60 -5.42 -4.95
CA PHE A 58 -6.27 -5.99 -3.79
C PHE A 58 -7.47 -5.15 -3.34
N GLY A 59 -7.35 -3.82 -3.40
CA GLY A 59 -8.45 -2.92 -3.04
C GLY A 59 -9.66 -3.10 -3.96
N MET A 60 -9.44 -3.11 -5.28
CA MET A 60 -10.53 -3.26 -6.25
C MET A 60 -11.14 -4.66 -6.25
N SER A 61 -10.35 -5.72 -6.06
CA SER A 61 -10.91 -7.08 -5.93
C SER A 61 -11.86 -7.20 -4.75
N ILE A 62 -11.48 -6.69 -3.57
CA ILE A 62 -12.31 -6.74 -2.37
C ILE A 62 -13.60 -5.93 -2.57
N VAL A 63 -13.48 -4.69 -3.09
CA VAL A 63 -14.64 -3.83 -3.35
C VAL A 63 -15.54 -4.45 -4.41
N GLY A 64 -14.98 -5.06 -5.45
CA GLY A 64 -15.75 -5.71 -6.51
C GLY A 64 -16.57 -6.89 -5.99
N VAL A 65 -15.97 -7.79 -5.21
CA VAL A 65 -16.68 -8.95 -4.63
C VAL A 65 -17.77 -8.51 -3.66
N VAL A 66 -17.44 -7.63 -2.71
CA VAL A 66 -18.40 -7.15 -1.71
C VAL A 66 -19.49 -6.31 -2.37
N GLY A 67 -19.12 -5.43 -3.31
CA GLY A 67 -20.04 -4.59 -4.07
C GLY A 67 -21.03 -5.40 -4.90
N MET A 68 -20.57 -6.45 -5.58
CA MET A 68 -21.45 -7.36 -6.32
C MET A 68 -22.42 -8.11 -5.39
N ALA A 69 -21.93 -8.61 -4.25
CA ALA A 69 -22.79 -9.29 -3.28
C ALA A 69 -23.88 -8.36 -2.72
N LEU A 70 -23.53 -7.11 -2.39
CA LEU A 70 -24.48 -6.10 -1.93
C LEU A 70 -25.47 -5.67 -3.03
N PHE A 71 -24.99 -5.53 -4.26
CA PHE A 71 -25.84 -5.23 -5.42
C PHE A 71 -26.90 -6.31 -5.60
N MET A 72 -26.49 -7.58 -5.61
CA MET A 72 -27.38 -8.71 -5.79
C MET A 72 -28.37 -8.86 -4.63
N TRP A 73 -27.91 -8.64 -3.38
CA TRP A 73 -28.79 -8.60 -2.23
C TRP A 73 -29.86 -7.49 -2.35
N PHE A 74 -29.45 -6.29 -2.76
CA PHE A 74 -30.36 -5.16 -2.90
C PHE A 74 -31.39 -5.37 -4.01
N GLU A 75 -30.97 -5.95 -5.15
CA GLU A 75 -31.84 -6.31 -6.26
C GLU A 75 -32.89 -7.34 -5.84
N PHE A 76 -32.51 -8.39 -5.14
CA PHE A 76 -33.45 -9.46 -4.74
C PHE A 76 -34.38 -9.11 -3.57
N THR A 77 -34.05 -8.08 -2.79
CA THR A 77 -34.87 -7.70 -1.63
C THR A 77 -35.84 -6.56 -1.94
N VAL A 78 -35.41 -5.57 -2.72
CA VAL A 78 -36.16 -4.33 -2.92
C VAL A 78 -36.69 -4.19 -4.36
N HIS A 79 -36.14 -4.93 -5.33
CA HIS A 79 -36.43 -4.80 -6.76
C HIS A 79 -36.48 -3.33 -7.24
N PRO A 80 -35.44 -2.53 -6.96
CA PRO A 80 -35.48 -1.11 -7.22
C PRO A 80 -35.28 -0.82 -8.73
N PRO A 81 -35.85 0.28 -9.24
CA PRO A 81 -35.62 0.69 -10.62
C PRO A 81 -34.14 1.03 -10.85
N VAL A 82 -33.67 0.82 -12.08
CA VAL A 82 -32.24 0.92 -12.48
C VAL A 82 -31.58 2.24 -12.07
N TRP A 83 -32.32 3.35 -12.04
CA TRP A 83 -31.76 4.65 -11.63
C TRP A 83 -31.33 4.67 -10.16
N VAL A 84 -32.00 3.93 -9.28
CA VAL A 84 -31.64 3.83 -7.86
C VAL A 84 -30.30 3.11 -7.74
N HIS A 85 -30.08 2.06 -8.53
CA HIS A 85 -28.77 1.40 -8.59
C HIS A 85 -27.69 2.38 -9.03
N MET A 86 -27.91 3.19 -10.06
CA MET A 86 -26.94 4.22 -10.49
C MET A 86 -26.65 5.26 -9.39
N VAL A 87 -27.63 5.63 -8.56
CA VAL A 87 -27.43 6.64 -7.50
C VAL A 87 -26.85 6.03 -6.23
N VAL A 88 -27.08 4.76 -5.94
CA VAL A 88 -26.63 4.12 -4.69
C VAL A 88 -25.32 3.35 -4.91
N THR A 89 -25.29 2.47 -5.92
CA THR A 89 -24.20 1.51 -6.10
C THR A 89 -22.93 2.21 -6.61
N MET A 90 -23.04 3.15 -7.55
CA MET A 90 -21.88 3.88 -8.08
C MET A 90 -21.17 4.71 -7.01
N PRO A 91 -21.85 5.59 -6.26
CA PRO A 91 -21.18 6.32 -5.17
C PRO A 91 -20.60 5.39 -4.10
N LEU A 92 -21.31 4.31 -3.76
CA LEU A 92 -20.82 3.34 -2.77
C LEU A 92 -19.53 2.65 -3.24
N LEU A 93 -19.45 2.26 -4.53
CA LEU A 93 -18.25 1.70 -5.12
C LEU A 93 -17.10 2.70 -5.15
N VAL A 94 -17.36 3.95 -5.56
CA VAL A 94 -16.34 5.01 -5.61
C VAL A 94 -15.80 5.28 -4.20
N ILE A 95 -16.68 5.45 -3.22
CA ILE A 95 -16.29 5.68 -1.82
C ILE A 95 -15.55 4.46 -1.27
N GLY A 96 -16.01 3.25 -1.56
CA GLY A 96 -15.36 2.00 -1.15
C GLY A 96 -13.93 1.88 -1.69
N CYS A 97 -13.75 2.10 -2.99
CA CYS A 97 -12.44 2.09 -3.64
C CYS A 97 -11.52 3.15 -3.03
N LEU A 98 -11.94 4.40 -2.98
CA LEU A 98 -11.13 5.50 -2.43
C LEU A 98 -10.80 5.30 -0.94
N GLY A 99 -11.75 4.78 -0.17
CA GLY A 99 -11.61 4.52 1.26
C GLY A 99 -10.60 3.41 1.56
N ILE A 100 -10.56 2.34 0.77
CA ILE A 100 -9.66 1.20 0.98
C ILE A 100 -8.24 1.48 0.47
N LEU A 101 -8.08 2.28 -0.59
CA LEU A 101 -6.77 2.54 -1.19
C LEU A 101 -5.77 3.15 -0.20
N ARG A 102 -6.21 4.09 0.65
CA ARG A 102 -5.32 4.74 1.64
C ARG A 102 -4.77 3.78 2.70
N PRO A 103 -5.61 3.07 3.50
CA PRO A 103 -5.11 2.17 4.54
C PRO A 103 -4.32 1.01 3.95
N LEU A 104 -4.74 0.49 2.79
CA LEU A 104 -4.05 -0.61 2.12
C LEU A 104 -2.65 -0.20 1.62
N LYS A 105 -2.52 1.00 1.07
CA LYS A 105 -1.21 1.55 0.68
C LYS A 105 -0.30 1.72 1.90
N GLY A 106 -0.82 2.25 3.00
CA GLY A 106 -0.06 2.38 4.24
C GLY A 106 0.38 1.03 4.82
N TRP A 107 -0.51 0.03 4.78
CA TRP A 107 -0.21 -1.31 5.25
C TRP A 107 0.86 -2.00 4.39
N LEU A 108 0.77 -1.95 3.07
CA LEU A 108 1.77 -2.57 2.19
C LEU A 108 3.17 -1.98 2.38
N VAL A 109 3.29 -0.67 2.59
CA VAL A 109 4.59 -0.05 2.92
C VAL A 109 5.13 -0.54 4.27
N SER A 110 4.26 -0.71 5.27
CA SER A 110 4.69 -1.24 6.56
C SER A 110 5.16 -2.70 6.48
N GLU A 111 4.52 -3.51 5.63
CA GLU A 111 4.92 -4.89 5.35
C GLU A 111 6.25 -4.95 4.59
N GLN A 112 6.45 -4.08 3.58
CA GLN A 112 7.72 -3.96 2.86
C GLN A 112 8.88 -3.60 3.80
N TYR A 113 8.63 -2.73 4.78
CA TYR A 113 9.62 -2.34 5.79
C TYR A 113 10.02 -3.52 6.70
N VAL A 114 9.04 -4.28 7.21
CA VAL A 114 9.29 -5.40 8.13
C VAL A 114 9.96 -6.57 7.42
N HIS A 115 9.51 -6.90 6.20
CA HIS A 115 10.03 -8.02 5.41
C HIS A 115 11.25 -7.68 4.57
N LYS A 116 11.73 -6.42 4.59
CA LYS A 116 12.86 -5.93 3.80
C LYS A 116 12.72 -6.24 2.31
N ALA A 117 11.51 -6.10 1.79
CA ALA A 117 11.16 -6.42 0.40
C ALA A 117 11.55 -5.28 -0.56
N ALA A 118 12.81 -4.83 -0.48
CA ALA A 118 13.37 -3.87 -1.43
C ALA A 118 13.76 -4.59 -2.74
N PRO A 119 13.74 -3.89 -3.89
CA PRO A 119 14.22 -4.46 -5.15
C PRO A 119 15.65 -4.99 -5.00
N PRO A 120 15.99 -6.15 -5.59
CA PRO A 120 17.35 -6.64 -5.57
C PRO A 120 18.26 -5.68 -6.34
N GLU A 121 19.22 -5.07 -5.66
CA GLU A 121 20.26 -4.28 -6.29
C GLU A 121 21.30 -5.23 -6.89
N TRP A 122 21.49 -5.17 -8.21
CA TRP A 122 22.46 -6.00 -8.91
C TRP A 122 23.88 -5.54 -8.56
N ALA A 123 24.49 -6.15 -7.55
CA ALA A 123 25.91 -6.02 -7.32
C ALA A 123 26.65 -6.83 -8.41
N SER A 124 27.26 -6.12 -9.36
CA SER A 124 28.24 -6.70 -10.29
C SER A 124 29.38 -7.35 -9.47
N VAL A 125 29.37 -8.68 -9.39
CA VAL A 125 30.39 -9.46 -8.67
C VAL A 125 31.66 -9.56 -9.52
N GLY A 126 32.27 -8.42 -9.85
CA GLY A 126 33.55 -8.36 -10.53
C GLY A 126 33.55 -8.75 -12.02
N LYS A 127 34.21 -7.90 -12.80
CA LYS A 127 34.58 -8.00 -14.24
C LYS A 127 34.33 -9.37 -14.91
N HIS A 128 33.15 -9.56 -15.50
CA HIS A 128 33.02 -10.48 -16.63
C HIS A 128 33.68 -9.82 -17.85
N GLY A 129 34.95 -10.11 -18.10
CA GLY A 129 35.65 -9.58 -19.26
C GLY A 129 37.16 -9.36 -19.15
N GLU A 130 37.81 -9.64 -18.02
CA GLU A 130 39.26 -9.81 -18.04
C GLU A 130 39.56 -11.15 -18.70
N GLY A 131 39.64 -11.11 -20.03
CA GLY A 131 39.99 -12.24 -20.87
C GLY A 131 41.17 -12.98 -20.26
N SER A 132 41.04 -14.30 -20.16
CA SER A 132 42.18 -15.14 -19.83
C SER A 132 43.36 -14.74 -20.72
N LYS A 133 44.54 -14.58 -20.11
CA LYS A 133 45.79 -14.14 -20.74
C LYS A 133 46.32 -15.11 -21.84
N TRP A 134 45.47 -16.01 -22.33
CA TRP A 134 45.75 -17.14 -23.20
C TRP A 134 44.83 -17.17 -24.44
N ARG A 135 44.49 -16.00 -24.98
CA ARG A 135 43.94 -15.84 -26.33
C ARG A 135 44.71 -14.79 -27.09
#